data_AF-A0A2T0WFC2-F1
#
_entry.id   AF-A0A2T0WFC2-F1
#
_cell.length_a   1.000
_cell.length_b   1.000
_cell.length_c   1.000
_cell.angle_alpha   90.00
_cell.angle_beta   90.00
_cell.angle_gamma   90.00
#
_symmetry.space_group_name_H-M   'P 1'
#
loop_
_entity.id
_entity.type
_entity.pdbx_description
1 polymer ?
#
loop_
_entity_poly.entity_id
_entity_poly.type
_entity_poly.pdbx_seq_one_letter_code
_entity_poly.pdbx_strand_id
1 'polypeptide(L)'
;MADNTIKVSTDYETGLDDLDALRADLARLETSEGINLDVSVDDTTNEAVLFGLVQLLTAALHHKAITASAVQDTLKAIPRLAQAFEKAGVPMNELAASSN
;
A
#
# COMPACT_ATOMS: atom_id res chain seq x y z
N MET A 1 15.79 -6.33 -15.85
CA MET A 1 15.14 -6.39 -14.54
C MET A 1 13.64 -6.44 -14.79
N ALA A 2 12.93 -7.38 -14.19
CA ALA A 2 11.47 -7.39 -14.29
C ALA A 2 10.94 -6.13 -13.61
N ASP A 3 9.93 -5.49 -14.21
CA ASP A 3 9.24 -4.38 -13.58
C ASP A 3 8.36 -4.95 -12.46
N ASN A 4 8.86 -4.90 -11.22
CA ASN A 4 8.15 -5.36 -10.04
C ASN A 4 7.23 -4.25 -9.51
N THR A 5 6.42 -3.66 -10.37
CA THR A 5 5.48 -2.61 -9.98
C THR A 5 4.08 -3.19 -9.78
N ILE A 6 3.52 -3.06 -8.58
CA ILE A 6 2.11 -3.37 -8.34
C ILE A 6 1.28 -2.10 -8.58
N LYS A 7 0.26 -2.19 -9.42
CA LYS A 7 -0.67 -1.11 -9.73
C LYS A 7 -2.03 -1.36 -9.08
N VAL A 8 -2.52 -0.38 -8.33
CA VAL A 8 -3.79 -0.48 -7.61
C VAL A 8 -4.61 0.77 -7.92
N SER A 9 -5.80 0.64 -8.50
CA SER A 9 -6.70 1.77 -8.75
C SER A 9 -8.02 1.54 -8.05
N THR A 10 -8.36 2.35 -7.05
CA THR A 10 -9.59 2.18 -6.27
C THR A 10 -10.74 3.03 -6.78
N ASP A 11 -10.90 3.10 -8.11
CA ASP A 11 -11.98 3.85 -8.74
C ASP A 11 -13.34 3.30 -8.27
N TYR A 12 -14.33 4.18 -8.08
CA TYR A 12 -15.64 4.00 -7.41
C TYR A 12 -16.40 2.65 -7.55
N GLU A 13 -16.07 1.79 -8.52
CA GLU A 13 -16.69 0.47 -8.75
C GLU A 13 -15.84 -0.71 -8.26
N THR A 14 -14.54 -0.53 -8.02
CA THR A 14 -13.65 -1.62 -7.62
C THR A 14 -13.61 -1.73 -6.09
N GLY A 15 -14.47 -2.61 -5.58
CA GLY A 15 -14.54 -2.97 -4.17
C GLY A 15 -13.31 -3.74 -3.69
N LEU A 16 -13.48 -4.41 -2.55
CA LEU A 16 -12.47 -5.23 -1.86
C LEU A 16 -11.70 -6.21 -2.76
N ASP A 17 -12.22 -6.53 -3.95
CA ASP A 17 -11.58 -7.38 -4.97
C ASP A 17 -10.18 -6.86 -5.40
N ASP A 18 -9.97 -5.54 -5.45
CA ASP A 18 -8.65 -4.96 -5.75
C ASP A 18 -7.65 -5.16 -4.60
N LEU A 19 -8.16 -5.21 -3.36
CA LEU A 19 -7.33 -5.52 -2.19
C LEU A 19 -6.92 -7.00 -2.22
N ASP A 20 -7.82 -7.88 -2.67
CA ASP A 20 -7.51 -9.30 -2.84
C ASP A 20 -6.52 -9.53 -3.99
N ALA A 21 -6.64 -8.80 -5.10
CA ALA A 21 -5.66 -8.79 -6.17
C ALA A 21 -4.29 -8.30 -5.69
N LEU A 22 -4.25 -7.19 -4.94
CA LEU A 22 -3.03 -6.66 -4.32
C LEU A 22 -2.42 -7.66 -3.34
N ARG A 23 -3.23 -8.35 -2.54
CA ARG A 23 -2.78 -9.38 -1.61
C ARG A 23 -2.19 -10.59 -2.35
N ALA A 24 -2.80 -11.02 -3.45
CA ALA A 24 -2.29 -12.10 -4.27
C ALA A 24 -0.95 -11.73 -4.94
N ASP A 25 -0.83 -10.49 -5.43
CA ASP A 25 0.41 -9.98 -5.99
C ASP A 25 1.52 -9.86 -4.93
N LEU A 26 1.21 -9.36 -3.74
CA LEU A 26 2.15 -9.33 -2.61
C LEU A 26 2.63 -10.72 -2.21
N ALA A 27 1.72 -11.70 -2.11
CA ALA A 27 2.07 -13.09 -1.80
C ALA A 27 2.95 -13.72 -2.90
N ARG A 28 2.74 -13.35 -4.17
CA ARG A 28 3.58 -13.78 -5.29
C ARG A 28 4.98 -13.15 -5.22
N LEU A 29 5.08 -11.93 -4.72
CA LEU A 29 6.30 -11.12 -4.75
C LEU A 29 7.17 -11.24 -3.50
N GLU A 30 6.75 -11.96 -2.45
CA GLU A 30 7.58 -12.36 -1.27
C GLU A 30 8.93 -13.01 -1.66
N THR A 31 9.09 -13.41 -2.93
CA THR A 31 10.28 -14.07 -3.47
C THR A 31 11.22 -13.15 -4.27
N SER A 32 10.87 -11.89 -4.50
CA SER A 32 11.64 -10.98 -5.36
C SER A 32 12.06 -9.71 -4.64
N GLU A 33 13.32 -9.31 -4.83
CA GLU A 33 13.85 -8.06 -4.26
C GLU A 33 13.15 -6.84 -4.87
N GLY A 34 12.67 -5.94 -4.00
CA GLY A 34 12.26 -4.56 -4.31
C GLY A 34 11.04 -4.43 -5.21
N ILE A 35 9.85 -4.30 -4.60
CA ILE A 35 8.61 -3.98 -5.29
C ILE A 35 8.40 -2.46 -5.30
N ASN A 36 8.05 -1.91 -6.46
CA ASN A 36 7.51 -0.55 -6.58
C ASN A 36 5.98 -0.59 -6.42
N LEU A 37 5.44 0.42 -5.76
CA LEU A 37 4.01 0.48 -5.47
C LEU A 37 3.39 1.73 -6.09
N ASP A 38 2.51 1.52 -7.06
CA ASP A 38 1.80 2.56 -7.79
C ASP A 38 0.31 2.46 -7.45
N VAL A 39 -0.15 3.32 -6.54
CA VAL A 39 -1.53 3.32 -6.07
C VAL A 39 -2.19 4.61 -6.56
N SER A 40 -3.38 4.50 -7.13
CA SER A 40 -4.26 5.62 -7.42
C SER A 40 -5.51 5.53 -6.55
N VAL A 41 -5.78 6.63 -5.85
CA VAL A 41 -6.97 6.82 -5.01
C VAL A 41 -7.65 8.09 -5.48
N ASP A 42 -8.93 8.01 -5.83
CA ASP A 42 -9.74 9.16 -6.20
C ASP A 42 -10.40 9.83 -4.98
N ASP A 43 -11.02 11.00 -5.17
CA ASP A 43 -11.73 11.73 -4.09
C ASP A 43 -13.04 11.08 -3.65
N THR A 44 -13.49 10.06 -4.38
CA THR A 44 -14.76 9.36 -4.14
C THR A 44 -14.58 8.00 -3.46
N THR A 45 -13.33 7.54 -3.30
CA THR A 45 -12.96 6.27 -2.70
C THR A 45 -13.49 6.16 -1.26
N ASN A 46 -14.07 5.01 -0.94
CA ASN A 46 -14.70 4.70 0.35
C ASN A 46 -13.66 4.56 1.47
N GLU A 47 -13.97 5.05 2.68
CA GLU A 47 -13.10 4.92 3.86
C GLU A 47 -12.76 3.45 4.21
N ALA A 48 -13.67 2.49 3.98
CA ALA A 48 -13.39 1.07 4.20
C ALA A 48 -12.30 0.53 3.27
N VAL A 49 -12.28 0.98 2.01
CA VAL A 49 -11.27 0.61 1.03
C VAL A 49 -9.93 1.24 1.40
N LEU A 50 -9.93 2.52 1.77
CA LEU A 50 -8.73 3.21 2.28
C LEU A 50 -8.14 2.48 3.48
N PHE A 51 -8.99 2.12 4.45
CA PHE A 51 -8.54 1.37 5.63
C PHE A 51 -7.98 -0.01 5.28
N GLY A 52 -8.61 -0.72 4.33
CA GLY A 52 -8.10 -1.99 3.81
C GLY A 52 -6.72 -1.85 3.15
N LEU A 53 -6.50 -0.80 2.36
CA LEU A 53 -5.18 -0.48 1.80
C LEU A 53 -4.13 -0.24 2.90
N VAL A 54 -4.47 0.52 3.94
CA VAL A 54 -3.56 0.77 5.07
C VAL A 54 -3.14 -0.55 5.73
N GLN A 55 -4.10 -1.42 6.03
CA GLN A 55 -3.83 -2.72 6.65
C GLN A 55 -2.94 -3.60 5.76
N LEU A 56 -3.21 -3.61 4.46
CA LEU A 56 -2.46 -4.41 3.50
C LEU A 56 -1.02 -3.92 3.32
N LEU A 57 -0.82 -2.60 3.22
CA LEU A 57 0.51 -1.99 3.16
C LEU A 57 1.32 -2.23 4.44
N THR A 58 0.66 -2.16 5.60
CA THR A 58 1.29 -2.46 6.90
C THR A 58 1.73 -3.92 6.97
N ALA A 59 0.88 -4.86 6.52
CA ALA A 59 1.24 -6.28 6.43
C ALA A 59 2.39 -6.52 5.43
N ALA A 60 2.33 -5.91 4.25
CA ALA A 60 3.38 -6.02 3.24
C ALA A 60 4.74 -5.52 3.76
N LEU A 61 4.75 -4.44 4.53
CA LEU A 61 5.95 -3.94 5.19
C LEU A 61 6.49 -4.92 6.24
N HIS A 62 5.61 -5.44 7.09
CA HIS A 62 5.98 -6.43 8.12
C HIS A 62 6.60 -7.70 7.52
N HIS A 63 6.10 -8.12 6.35
CA HIS A 63 6.62 -9.25 5.59
C HIS A 63 7.84 -8.92 4.73
N LYS A 64 8.34 -7.67 4.76
CA LYS A 64 9.46 -7.17 3.94
C LYS A 64 9.24 -7.33 2.42
N ALA A 65 7.98 -7.47 1.99
CA ALA A 65 7.63 -7.53 0.57
C ALA A 65 7.82 -6.16 -0.10
N ILE A 66 7.54 -5.08 0.64
CA ILE A 66 7.72 -3.69 0.19
C ILE A 66 8.64 -2.94 1.15
N THR A 67 9.32 -1.91 0.64
CA THR A 67 10.20 -1.07 1.46
C THR A 67 9.43 0.09 2.11
N ALA A 68 9.93 0.55 3.24
CA ALA A 68 9.41 1.74 3.91
C ALA A 68 9.45 2.98 3.01
N SER A 69 10.48 3.12 2.18
CA SER A 69 10.61 4.25 1.25
C SER A 69 9.52 4.22 0.18
N ALA A 70 9.19 3.05 -0.37
CA ALA A 70 8.12 2.90 -1.35
C ALA A 70 6.78 3.34 -0.75
N VAL A 71 6.46 2.89 0.47
CA VAL A 71 5.24 3.32 1.18
C VAL A 71 5.23 4.84 1.40
N GLN A 72 6.33 5.42 1.87
CA GLN A 72 6.40 6.86 2.10
C GLN A 72 6.22 7.69 0.83
N ASP A 73 6.76 7.24 -0.30
CA ASP A 73 6.58 7.93 -1.58
C ASP A 73 5.13 7.82 -2.08
N THR A 74 4.48 6.66 -1.91
CA THR A 74 3.04 6.51 -2.17
C THR A 74 2.20 7.44 -1.27
N LEU A 75 2.50 7.54 0.02
CA LEU A 75 1.75 8.41 0.95
C LEU A 75 1.91 9.90 0.63
N LYS A 76 3.09 10.33 0.16
CA LYS A 76 3.29 11.71 -0.32
C LYS A 76 2.49 12.00 -1.59
N ALA A 77 2.38 11.03 -2.49
CA ALA A 77 1.61 11.17 -3.72
C ALA A 77 0.09 11.17 -3.47
N ILE A 78 -0.38 10.55 -2.39
CA ILE A 78 -1.80 10.31 -2.11
C ILE A 78 -2.22 10.82 -0.72
N PRO A 79 -2.65 12.09 -0.61
CA PRO A 79 -3.01 12.69 0.68
C PRO A 79 -4.12 11.97 1.45
N ARG A 80 -5.13 11.41 0.74
CA ARG A 80 -6.24 10.67 1.39
C ARG A 80 -5.76 9.38 2.06
N LEU A 81 -4.80 8.68 1.45
CA LEU A 81 -4.21 7.48 2.02
C LEU A 81 -3.34 7.83 3.23
N ALA A 82 -2.59 8.93 3.17
CA ALA A 82 -1.84 9.44 4.34
C ALA A 82 -2.76 9.72 5.54
N GLN A 83 -3.91 10.36 5.32
CA GLN A 83 -4.90 10.59 6.37
C GLN A 83 -5.47 9.27 6.94
N ALA A 84 -5.66 8.25 6.09
CA ALA A 84 -6.11 6.94 6.54
C ALA A 84 -5.04 6.23 7.41
N PHE A 85 -3.75 6.36 7.08
CA PHE A 85 -2.64 5.87 7.90
C PHE A 85 -2.61 6.52 9.29
N GLU A 86 -2.77 7.85 9.34
CA GLU A 86 -2.86 8.59 10.61
C GLU A 86 -4.07 8.15 11.44
N LYS A 87 -5.25 8.02 10.81
CA LYS A 87 -6.48 7.55 11.48
C LYS A 87 -6.36 6.11 12.01
N ALA A 88 -5.65 5.24 11.29
CA ALA A 88 -5.42 3.86 11.70
C ALA A 88 -4.41 3.73 12.86
N GLY A 89 -3.77 4.82 13.27
CA GLY A 89 -2.80 4.83 14.36
C GLY A 89 -1.48 4.14 14.00
N VAL A 90 -1.18 3.97 12.70
CA VAL A 90 0.12 3.48 12.23
C VAL A 90 1.08 4.66 12.27
N PRO A 91 2.01 4.73 13.24
CA PRO A 91 2.87 5.90 13.37
C PRO A 91 3.82 5.93 12.17
N MET A 92 3.81 7.01 11.38
CA MET A 92 4.67 7.15 10.18
C MET A 92 6.17 7.02 10.49
N ASN A 93 6.54 7.24 11.75
CA ASN A 93 7.86 7.00 12.35
C ASN A 93 8.22 5.51 12.52
N GLU A 94 7.27 4.58 12.58
CA GLU A 94 7.54 3.13 12.57
C GLU A 94 7.82 2.60 11.16
N LEU A 95 7.22 3.24 10.14
CA LEU A 95 7.55 2.95 8.74
C LEU A 95 9.05 3.24 8.49
N ALA A 96 9.56 4.38 8.96
CA ALA A 96 10.96 4.75 8.83
C ALA A 96 11.93 3.83 9.63
N ALA A 97 11.47 3.20 10.70
CA ALA A 97 12.30 2.37 11.57
C ALA A 97 12.54 0.93 11.02
N SER A 98 11.75 0.48 10.04
CA SER A 98 11.91 -0.84 9.41
C SER A 98 12.95 -0.87 8.27
N SER A 99 13.70 0.22 8.05
CA SER A 99 14.78 0.32 7.04
C SER A 99 16.14 -0.22 7.50
N ASN A 100 16.18 -1.22 8.39
CA ASN A 100 17.44 -1.79 8.90
C ASN A 100 17.54 -3.31 8.65
#